data_AF-A0A2K6K796-F1
#
_entry.id   AF-A0A2K6K796-F1
#
_cell.length_a   1.000
_cell.length_b   1.000
_cell.length_c   1.000
_cell.angle_alpha   90.00
_cell.angle_beta   90.00
_cell.angle_gamma   90.00
#
_symmetry.space_group_name_H-M   'P 1'
#
loop_
_entity.id
_entity.type
_entity.pdbx_description
1 polymer ?
#
loop_
_entity_poly.entity_id
_entity_poly.type
_entity_poly.pdbx_seq_one_letter_code
_entity_poly.pdbx_strand_id
1 'polypeptide(L)'
;MHSAFSHLPQGVIWKCQSSHWPKDVRLATNVKIVDWLPQSDLLAHPSIRLFVTHGGQNSVMEAIWHGVPMVGLPVNGDQHGNMVRVVAKNYGVSIQLNQVTADTLTLTLKQVIEDKRYKSAVAAASVILRSQPLSPTQRLVGWIDHILQTRGAAHLKPYAFQQPWHEQYLIDVFVFLLGLTLGTVWLCGKLLGVMARWLRGARKVKKT
;
A
#
# COMPACT_ATOMS: atom_id res chain seq x y z
N MET A 1 3.22 -9.64 -18.09
CA MET A 1 4.24 -8.71 -17.55
C MET A 1 5.61 -8.93 -18.18
N HIS A 2 6.17 -10.15 -18.20
CA HIS A 2 7.49 -10.41 -18.81
C HIS A 2 7.63 -9.93 -20.27
N SER A 3 6.61 -10.20 -21.11
CA SER A 3 6.56 -9.71 -22.49
C SER A 3 6.55 -8.18 -22.62
N ALA A 4 6.15 -7.42 -21.59
CA ALA A 4 6.21 -5.96 -21.65
C ALA A 4 7.66 -5.48 -21.64
N PHE A 5 8.49 -6.08 -20.78
CA PHE A 5 9.88 -5.70 -20.59
C PHE A 5 10.75 -5.98 -21.82
N SER A 6 10.42 -6.99 -22.63
CA SER A 6 11.16 -7.28 -23.87
C SER A 6 11.06 -6.17 -24.93
N HIS A 7 10.05 -5.30 -24.84
CA HIS A 7 9.86 -4.17 -25.77
C HIS A 7 10.59 -2.90 -25.33
N LEU A 8 11.34 -2.96 -24.22
CA LEU A 8 12.14 -1.83 -23.74
C LEU A 8 13.57 -1.91 -24.29
N PRO A 9 14.16 -0.78 -24.71
CA PRO A 9 15.57 -0.74 -25.09
C PRO A 9 16.53 -0.85 -23.89
N GLN A 10 16.04 -0.62 -22.66
CA GLN A 10 16.84 -0.75 -21.45
C GLN A 10 16.99 -2.20 -20.99
N GLY A 11 18.09 -2.49 -20.29
CA GLY A 11 18.21 -3.70 -19.49
C GLY A 11 17.29 -3.64 -18.26
N VAL A 12 16.64 -4.75 -17.95
CA VAL A 12 15.70 -4.90 -16.83
C VAL A 12 16.27 -5.87 -15.82
N ILE A 13 16.47 -5.39 -14.59
CA ILE A 13 16.83 -6.24 -13.46
C ILE A 13 15.54 -6.58 -12.72
N TRP A 14 15.20 -7.87 -12.70
CA TRP A 14 14.01 -8.37 -12.02
C TRP A 14 14.43 -9.15 -10.77
N LYS A 15 14.16 -8.58 -9.60
CA LYS A 15 14.32 -9.29 -8.33
C LYS A 15 13.22 -10.34 -8.17
N CYS A 16 13.56 -11.60 -8.38
CA CYS A 16 12.66 -12.75 -8.23
C CYS A 16 13.51 -13.97 -7.89
N GLN A 17 13.06 -14.82 -6.97
CA GLN A 17 13.74 -16.09 -6.75
C GLN A 17 13.60 -16.96 -8.00
N SER A 18 14.73 -17.41 -8.53
CA SER A 18 14.81 -18.21 -9.75
C SER A 18 14.01 -19.52 -9.64
N SER A 19 13.84 -20.05 -8.43
CA SER A 19 12.99 -21.21 -8.13
C SER A 19 11.50 -20.96 -8.37
N HIS A 20 11.03 -19.71 -8.27
CA HIS A 20 9.63 -19.33 -8.52
C HIS A 20 9.38 -18.93 -9.97
N TRP A 21 10.41 -18.92 -10.82
CA TRP A 21 10.23 -18.61 -12.23
C TRP A 21 9.60 -19.81 -12.98
N PRO A 22 8.55 -19.59 -13.79
CA PRO A 22 7.95 -20.68 -14.58
C PRO A 22 8.96 -21.26 -15.57
N LYS A 23 9.14 -22.59 -15.56
CA LYS A 23 10.14 -23.28 -16.41
C LYS A 23 9.81 -23.23 -17.89
N ASP A 24 8.55 -23.04 -18.22
CA ASP A 24 8.00 -22.93 -19.57
C ASP A 24 8.11 -21.52 -20.17
N VAL A 25 8.44 -20.51 -19.34
CA VAL A 25 8.54 -19.12 -19.79
C VAL A 25 9.99 -18.75 -20.09
N ARG A 26 10.30 -18.56 -21.38
CA ARG A 26 11.61 -18.09 -21.83
C ARG A 26 11.82 -16.62 -21.47
N LEU A 27 12.93 -16.32 -20.79
CA LEU A 27 13.32 -14.97 -20.42
C LEU A 27 13.78 -14.18 -21.67
N ALA A 28 13.43 -12.91 -21.73
CA ALA A 28 13.87 -11.98 -22.77
C ALA A 28 15.33 -11.62 -22.56
N THR A 29 16.06 -11.36 -23.65
CA THR A 29 17.52 -11.15 -23.62
C THR A 29 17.95 -9.92 -22.83
N ASN A 30 17.08 -8.92 -22.71
CA ASN A 30 17.31 -7.70 -21.93
C ASN A 30 16.87 -7.82 -20.46
N VAL A 31 16.28 -8.94 -20.04
CA VAL A 31 15.81 -9.16 -18.67
C VAL A 31 16.77 -10.09 -17.95
N LYS A 32 17.18 -9.71 -16.73
CA LYS A 32 18.00 -10.54 -15.84
C LYS A 32 17.25 -10.77 -14.53
N ILE A 33 17.00 -12.04 -14.21
CA ILE A 33 16.48 -12.44 -12.91
C ILE A 33 17.62 -12.47 -11.90
N VAL A 34 17.35 -11.95 -10.71
CA VAL A 34 18.27 -11.97 -9.58
C VAL A 34 17.51 -12.31 -8.30
N ASP A 35 18.01 -13.26 -7.52
CA ASP A 35 17.33 -13.71 -6.30
C ASP A 35 17.39 -12.63 -5.21
N TRP A 36 18.52 -11.94 -5.12
CA TRP A 36 18.75 -10.87 -4.16
C TRP A 36 19.70 -9.81 -4.73
N LEU A 37 19.50 -8.56 -4.30
CA LEU A 37 20.36 -7.42 -4.62
C LEU A 37 20.23 -6.31 -3.56
N PRO A 38 21.25 -5.48 -3.36
CA PRO A 38 21.17 -4.28 -2.51
C PRO A 38 20.37 -3.18 -3.22
N GLN A 39 19.07 -3.09 -2.92
CA GLN A 39 18.12 -2.26 -3.70
C GLN A 39 18.48 -0.78 -3.67
N SER A 40 18.82 -0.24 -2.50
CA SER A 40 19.22 1.16 -2.36
C SER A 40 20.45 1.49 -3.20
N ASP A 41 21.49 0.65 -3.17
CA ASP A 41 22.71 0.86 -3.95
C ASP A 41 22.43 0.77 -5.46
N LEU A 42 21.55 -0.15 -5.87
CA LEU A 42 21.12 -0.24 -7.26
C LEU A 42 20.40 1.04 -7.68
N LEU A 43 19.45 1.54 -6.88
CA LEU A 43 18.73 2.78 -7.16
C LEU A 43 19.66 4.01 -7.20
N ALA A 44 20.76 3.99 -6.47
CA ALA A 44 21.79 5.03 -6.51
C ALA A 44 22.58 5.05 -7.82
N HIS A 45 22.56 3.95 -8.59
CA HIS A 45 23.37 3.82 -9.79
C HIS A 45 22.85 4.73 -10.92
N PRO A 46 23.72 5.49 -11.61
CA PRO A 46 23.31 6.51 -12.59
C PRO A 46 22.57 5.96 -13.81
N SER A 47 22.75 4.68 -14.11
CA SER A 47 22.03 4.01 -15.22
C SER A 47 20.57 3.67 -14.91
N ILE A 48 20.13 3.73 -13.65
CA ILE A 48 18.73 3.43 -13.31
C ILE A 48 17.83 4.57 -13.80
N ARG A 49 16.88 4.20 -14.66
CA ARG A 49 15.92 5.13 -15.26
C ARG A 49 14.55 5.09 -14.61
N LEU A 50 14.17 3.96 -14.06
CA LEU A 50 12.82 3.71 -13.56
C LEU A 50 12.85 2.60 -12.51
N PHE A 51 11.96 2.70 -11.52
CA PHE A 51 11.70 1.65 -10.56
C PHE A 51 10.25 1.15 -10.64
N VAL A 52 10.06 -0.13 -10.91
CA VAL A 52 8.73 -0.78 -10.84
C VAL A 52 8.55 -1.35 -9.44
N THR A 53 7.50 -0.94 -8.74
CA THR A 53 7.29 -1.26 -7.33
C THR A 53 5.82 -1.50 -7.01
N HIS A 54 5.53 -2.18 -5.91
CA HIS A 54 4.16 -2.29 -5.40
C HIS A 54 3.70 -1.02 -4.65
N GLY A 55 4.58 -0.03 -4.43
CA GLY A 55 4.20 1.23 -3.77
C GLY A 55 4.22 1.20 -2.24
N GLY A 56 4.89 0.21 -1.63
CA GLY A 56 5.16 0.21 -0.20
C GLY A 56 6.00 1.41 0.21
N GLN A 57 5.72 1.98 1.38
CA GLN A 57 6.29 3.26 1.81
C GLN A 57 7.82 3.30 1.77
N ASN A 58 8.49 2.22 2.18
CA ASN A 58 9.97 2.14 2.13
C ASN A 58 10.50 2.23 0.70
N SER A 59 9.92 1.44 -0.22
CA SER A 59 10.29 1.46 -1.65
C SER A 59 10.09 2.84 -2.28
N VAL A 60 8.99 3.51 -1.94
CA VAL A 60 8.68 4.87 -2.40
C VAL A 60 9.74 5.85 -1.88
N MET A 61 10.09 5.78 -0.59
CA MET A 61 11.08 6.66 0.01
C MET A 61 12.49 6.43 -0.54
N GLU A 62 12.90 5.19 -0.80
CA GLU A 62 14.19 4.88 -1.44
C GLU A 62 14.26 5.43 -2.87
N ALA A 63 13.19 5.30 -3.64
CA ALA A 63 13.12 5.84 -5.00
C ALA A 63 13.20 7.37 -5.00
N ILE A 64 12.46 8.03 -4.11
CA ILE A 64 12.53 9.49 -3.92
C ILE A 64 13.93 9.89 -3.46
N TRP A 65 14.51 9.16 -2.49
CA TRP A 65 15.84 9.44 -1.99
C TRP A 65 16.85 9.45 -3.12
N HIS A 66 16.81 8.49 -4.06
CA HIS A 66 17.72 8.43 -5.21
C HIS A 66 17.24 9.19 -6.45
N GLY A 67 16.10 9.87 -6.38
CA GLY A 67 15.56 10.64 -7.51
C GLY A 67 15.20 9.75 -8.70
N VAL A 68 14.70 8.53 -8.48
CA VAL A 68 14.31 7.58 -9.51
C VAL A 68 12.78 7.59 -9.65
N PRO A 69 12.22 7.86 -10.85
CA PRO A 69 10.78 7.85 -11.05
C PRO A 69 10.23 6.42 -11.01
N MET A 70 8.92 6.28 -10.81
CA MET A 70 8.32 4.98 -10.49
C MET A 70 7.14 4.59 -11.38
N VAL A 71 6.95 3.29 -11.54
CA VAL A 71 5.64 2.72 -11.91
C VAL A 71 5.16 1.82 -10.77
N GLY A 72 4.03 2.18 -10.19
CA GLY A 72 3.44 1.48 -9.06
C GLY A 72 2.36 0.47 -9.45
N LEU A 73 2.38 -0.68 -8.80
CA LEU A 73 1.44 -1.78 -8.95
C LEU A 73 0.90 -2.16 -7.55
N PRO A 74 0.04 -1.33 -6.94
CA PRO A 74 -0.41 -1.54 -5.57
C PRO A 74 -1.18 -2.85 -5.42
N VAL A 75 -0.87 -3.60 -4.36
CA VAL A 75 -1.44 -4.91 -4.04
C VAL A 75 -2.41 -4.80 -2.87
N ASN A 76 -1.98 -4.25 -1.74
CA ASN A 76 -2.77 -4.20 -0.51
C ASN A 76 -2.35 -3.07 0.45
N GLY A 77 -3.12 -2.89 1.53
CA GLY A 77 -2.77 -1.98 2.61
C GLY A 77 -2.61 -0.52 2.19
N ASP A 78 -1.57 0.13 2.71
CA ASP A 78 -1.24 1.54 2.52
C ASP A 78 -0.76 1.88 1.10
N GLN A 79 -0.38 0.86 0.31
CA GLN A 79 0.23 1.01 -1.03
C GLN A 79 -0.63 1.83 -1.98
N HIS A 80 -1.96 1.67 -1.94
CA HIS A 80 -2.89 2.45 -2.75
C HIS A 80 -2.80 3.93 -2.41
N GLY A 81 -2.83 4.27 -1.12
CA GLY A 81 -2.70 5.66 -0.66
C GLY A 81 -1.34 6.26 -0.96
N ASN A 82 -0.26 5.47 -0.88
CA ASN A 82 1.08 5.90 -1.27
C ASN A 82 1.14 6.23 -2.76
N MET A 83 0.57 5.37 -3.60
CA MET A 83 0.56 5.59 -5.05
C MET A 83 -0.30 6.77 -5.49
N VAL A 84 -1.39 7.08 -4.76
CA VAL A 84 -2.13 8.34 -4.98
C VAL A 84 -1.22 9.56 -4.80
N ARG A 85 -0.38 9.57 -3.76
CA ARG A 85 0.58 10.68 -3.51
C ARG A 85 1.67 10.74 -4.56
N VAL A 86 2.17 9.59 -5.01
CA VAL A 86 3.17 9.48 -6.08
C VAL A 86 2.66 10.10 -7.37
N VAL A 87 1.43 9.74 -7.76
CA VAL A 87 0.79 10.28 -8.96
C VAL A 87 0.53 11.78 -8.82
N ALA A 88 -0.06 12.20 -7.68
CA ALA A 88 -0.38 13.62 -7.44
C ALA A 88 0.85 14.54 -7.48
N LYS A 89 2.04 14.02 -7.13
CA LYS A 89 3.30 14.77 -7.16
C LYS A 89 4.12 14.54 -8.43
N ASN A 90 3.60 13.82 -9.42
CA ASN A 90 4.31 13.43 -10.64
C ASN A 90 5.61 12.67 -10.38
N TYR A 91 5.70 11.86 -9.33
CA TYR A 91 6.87 11.00 -9.10
C TYR A 91 6.81 9.70 -9.93
N GLY A 92 5.64 9.39 -10.47
CA GLY A 92 5.41 8.18 -11.23
C GLY A 92 3.94 7.99 -11.61
N VAL A 93 3.63 6.82 -12.15
CA VAL A 93 2.28 6.40 -12.52
C VAL A 93 1.87 5.18 -11.70
N SER A 94 0.58 5.02 -11.42
CA SER A 94 0.02 3.84 -10.77
C SER A 94 -0.86 3.08 -11.75
N ILE A 95 -0.70 1.76 -11.82
CA ILE A 95 -1.56 0.86 -12.60
C ILE A 95 -2.23 -0.10 -11.62
N GLN A 96 -3.55 -0.21 -11.65
CA GLN A 96 -4.24 -1.21 -10.83
C GLN A 96 -3.94 -2.62 -11.34
N LEU A 97 -3.69 -3.58 -10.44
CA LEU A 97 -3.28 -4.94 -10.84
C LEU A 97 -4.24 -5.63 -11.81
N ASN A 98 -5.54 -5.40 -11.66
CA ASN A 98 -6.59 -5.93 -12.55
C ASN A 98 -6.58 -5.31 -13.96
N GLN A 99 -5.87 -4.21 -14.17
CA GLN A 99 -5.75 -3.49 -15.45
C GLN A 99 -4.38 -3.71 -16.12
N VAL A 100 -3.49 -4.48 -15.50
CA VAL A 100 -2.14 -4.70 -16.04
C VAL A 100 -2.19 -5.68 -17.21
N THR A 101 -1.88 -5.19 -18.39
CA THR A 101 -1.60 -5.99 -19.59
C THR A 101 -0.15 -5.74 -20.02
N ALA A 102 0.34 -6.53 -20.98
CA ALA A 102 1.67 -6.30 -21.52
C ALA A 102 1.79 -4.91 -22.17
N ASP A 103 0.74 -4.50 -22.89
CA ASP A 103 0.71 -3.22 -23.62
C ASP A 103 0.58 -2.04 -22.67
N THR A 104 -0.35 -2.10 -21.71
CA THR A 104 -0.53 -0.99 -20.74
C THR A 104 0.72 -0.79 -19.91
N LEU A 105 1.38 -1.88 -19.49
CA LEU A 105 2.65 -1.81 -18.80
C LEU A 105 3.74 -1.22 -19.69
N THR A 106 3.92 -1.71 -20.92
CA THR A 106 4.96 -1.21 -21.85
C THR A 106 4.81 0.28 -22.12
N LEU A 107 3.59 0.73 -22.44
CA LEU A 107 3.29 2.14 -22.70
C LEU A 107 3.58 3.01 -21.48
N THR A 108 3.16 2.56 -20.29
CA THR A 108 3.39 3.31 -19.05
C THR A 108 4.88 3.39 -18.72
N LEU A 109 5.64 2.30 -18.86
CA LEU A 109 7.08 2.28 -18.62
C LEU A 109 7.79 3.26 -19.57
N LYS A 110 7.46 3.24 -20.87
CA LYS A 110 8.01 4.19 -21.85
C LYS A 110 7.65 5.63 -21.51
N GLN A 111 6.38 5.89 -21.19
CA GLN A 111 5.92 7.21 -20.81
C GLN A 111 6.72 7.78 -19.63
N VAL A 112 6.91 7.00 -18.54
CA VAL A 112 7.61 7.51 -17.35
C VAL A 112 9.11 7.69 -17.59
N ILE A 113 9.71 6.87 -18.45
CA ILE A 113 11.13 6.98 -18.83
C ILE A 113 11.38 8.21 -19.74
N GLU A 114 10.49 8.46 -20.69
CA GLU A 114 10.67 9.48 -21.74
C GLU A 114 10.19 10.87 -21.30
N ASP A 115 9.11 10.93 -20.52
CA ASP A 115 8.56 12.19 -20.02
C ASP A 115 9.41 12.72 -18.86
N LYS A 116 10.19 13.76 -19.17
CA LYS A 116 11.10 14.44 -18.23
C LYS A 116 10.40 14.99 -16.98
N ARG A 117 9.08 15.20 -17.01
CA ARG A 117 8.34 15.72 -15.84
C ARG A 117 8.49 14.79 -14.64
N TYR A 118 8.45 13.46 -14.84
CA TYR A 118 8.57 12.51 -13.75
C TYR A 118 9.96 12.54 -13.11
N LYS A 119 11.02 12.47 -13.93
CA LYS A 119 12.41 12.53 -13.46
C LYS A 119 12.71 13.86 -12.77
N SER A 120 12.23 14.98 -13.31
CA SER A 120 12.47 16.31 -12.75
C SER A 120 11.76 16.49 -11.40
N ALA A 121 10.51 16.04 -11.29
CA ALA A 121 9.74 16.13 -10.06
C ALA A 121 10.36 15.29 -8.93
N VAL A 122 10.74 14.04 -9.22
CA VAL A 122 11.36 13.17 -8.20
C VAL A 122 12.78 13.61 -7.86
N ALA A 123 13.54 14.20 -8.79
CA ALA A 123 14.85 14.78 -8.50
C ALA A 123 14.75 16.00 -7.58
N ALA A 124 13.77 16.88 -7.81
CA ALA A 124 13.48 17.98 -6.90
C ALA A 124 13.09 17.48 -5.50
N ALA A 125 12.26 16.43 -5.44
CA ALA A 125 11.89 15.80 -4.18
C ALA A 125 13.07 15.14 -3.46
N SER A 126 14.00 14.53 -4.20
CA SER A 126 15.25 13.97 -3.66
C SER A 126 16.08 15.05 -2.98
N VAL A 127 16.25 16.20 -3.64
CA VAL A 127 16.97 17.35 -3.07
C VAL A 127 16.30 17.79 -1.77
N ILE A 128 14.98 18.00 -1.77
CA ILE A 128 14.23 18.39 -0.57
C ILE A 128 14.41 17.37 0.56
N LEU A 129 14.26 16.08 0.26
CA LEU A 129 14.35 15.02 1.25
C LEU A 129 15.74 14.94 1.89
N ARG A 130 16.80 15.10 1.09
CA ARG A 130 18.20 15.07 1.53
C ARG A 130 18.63 16.37 2.21
N SER A 131 17.95 17.49 1.93
CA SER A 131 18.23 18.82 2.50
C SER A 131 17.72 18.96 3.94
N GLN A 132 18.12 18.03 4.81
CA GLN A 132 17.82 18.10 6.23
C GLN A 132 18.72 19.14 6.89
N PRO A 133 18.18 20.08 7.68
CA PRO A 133 18.96 21.15 8.32
C PRO A 133 19.92 20.62 9.39
N LEU A 134 19.64 19.45 9.95
CA LEU A 134 20.44 18.78 10.96
C LEU A 134 20.89 17.42 10.43
N SER A 135 22.14 17.05 10.72
CA SER A 135 22.65 15.72 10.38
C SER A 135 21.86 14.62 11.10
N PRO A 136 21.82 13.38 10.59
CA PRO A 136 21.15 12.27 11.26
C PRO A 136 21.59 12.10 12.72
N THR A 137 22.89 12.27 12.99
CA THR A 137 23.46 12.21 14.35
C THR A 137 22.95 13.35 15.22
N GLN A 138 22.96 14.60 14.73
CA GLN A 138 22.45 15.74 15.49
C GLN A 138 20.97 15.59 15.82
N ARG A 139 20.17 15.13 14.86
CA ARG A 139 18.74 14.87 15.07
C ARG A 139 18.53 13.79 16.13
N LEU A 140 19.29 12.70 16.08
CA LEU A 140 19.22 11.62 17.05
C LEU A 140 19.54 12.12 18.46
N VAL A 141 20.66 12.82 18.63
CA VAL A 141 21.06 13.39 19.92
C VAL A 141 20.00 14.36 20.44
N GLY A 142 19.48 15.26 19.60
CA GLY A 142 18.43 16.19 19.99
C GLY A 142 17.14 15.50 20.47
N TRP A 143 16.73 14.40 19.84
CA TRP A 143 15.58 13.61 20.32
C TRP A 143 15.87 12.90 21.64
N ILE A 144 17.08 12.35 21.82
CA ILE A 144 17.49 11.75 23.10
C ILE A 144 17.45 12.79 24.21
N ASP A 145 18.03 13.97 23.99
CA ASP A 145 18.03 15.07 24.95
C ASP A 145 16.61 15.51 25.30
N HIS A 146 15.73 15.67 24.29
CA HIS A 146 14.31 16.00 24.51
C HIS A 146 13.60 14.97 25.38
N ILE A 147 13.84 13.68 25.13
CA ILE A 147 13.25 12.60 25.94
C ILE A 147 13.74 12.65 27.38
N LEU A 148 15.05 12.86 27.59
CA LEU A 148 15.63 12.96 28.94
C LEU A 148 15.10 14.19 29.70
N GLN A 149 15.07 15.35 29.04
CA GLN A 149 14.57 16.61 29.63
C GLN A 149 13.09 16.53 30.01
N THR A 150 12.28 15.88 29.17
CA THR A 150 10.85 15.69 29.42
C THR A 150 10.54 14.45 30.27
N ARG A 151 11.57 13.80 30.83
CA ARG A 151 11.48 12.62 31.70
C ARG A 151 10.66 11.48 31.06
N GLY A 152 10.91 11.21 29.79
CA GLY A 152 10.30 10.12 29.03
C GLY A 152 9.25 10.53 28.00
N ALA A 153 9.18 11.82 27.63
CA ALA A 153 8.35 12.36 26.56
C ALA A 153 6.90 11.85 26.54
N ALA A 154 6.21 11.91 27.68
CA ALA A 154 4.85 11.38 27.83
C ALA A 154 3.85 11.92 26.78
N HIS A 155 4.01 13.19 26.37
CA HIS A 155 3.19 13.85 25.36
C HIS A 155 3.38 13.29 23.93
N LEU A 156 4.48 12.59 23.65
CA LEU A 156 4.73 11.95 22.35
C LEU A 156 4.24 10.49 22.31
N LYS A 157 3.88 9.90 23.45
CA LYS A 157 3.38 8.53 23.51
C LYS A 157 1.94 8.50 23.00
N PRO A 158 1.64 7.74 21.93
CA PRO A 158 0.27 7.58 21.48
C PRO A 158 -0.59 7.01 22.61
N TYR A 159 -1.81 7.54 22.76
CA TYR A 159 -2.78 7.04 23.76
C TYR A 159 -3.04 5.54 23.62
N ALA A 160 -2.98 5.01 22.38
CA ALA A 160 -3.17 3.59 22.08
C ALA A 160 -2.27 2.64 22.90
N PHE A 161 -1.08 3.05 23.34
CA PHE A 161 -0.20 2.21 24.18
C PHE A 161 -0.53 2.26 25.68
N GLN A 162 -1.36 3.21 26.09
CA GLN A 162 -1.80 3.39 27.48
C GLN A 162 -3.23 2.90 27.68
N GLN A 163 -3.90 2.52 26.58
CA GLN A 163 -5.29 2.15 26.55
C GLN A 163 -5.50 0.76 27.19
N PRO A 164 -6.52 0.58 28.06
CA PRO A 164 -6.89 -0.73 28.56
C PRO A 164 -7.19 -1.72 27.42
N TRP A 165 -6.85 -2.99 27.60
CA TRP A 165 -7.01 -4.01 26.55
C TRP A 165 -8.45 -4.10 26.00
N HIS A 166 -9.46 -3.88 26.85
CA HIS A 166 -10.86 -3.98 26.44
C HIS A 166 -11.30 -2.83 25.51
N GLU A 167 -10.77 -1.62 25.72
CA GLU A 167 -10.96 -0.50 24.80
C GLU A 167 -10.17 -0.76 23.49
N GLN A 168 -8.95 -1.30 23.60
CA GLN A 168 -8.10 -1.60 22.43
C GLN A 168 -8.77 -2.61 21.48
N TYR A 169 -9.47 -3.59 22.02
CA TYR A 169 -10.24 -4.58 21.26
C TYR A 169 -11.71 -4.18 21.03
N LEU A 170 -12.12 -2.96 21.40
CA LEU A 170 -13.47 -2.42 21.19
C LEU A 170 -14.60 -3.34 21.72
N ILE A 171 -14.39 -3.95 22.88
CA ILE A 171 -15.28 -4.99 23.43
C ILE A 171 -16.69 -4.43 23.70
N ASP A 172 -16.78 -3.19 24.17
CA ASP A 172 -18.03 -2.46 24.37
C ASP A 172 -18.83 -2.32 23.05
N VAL A 173 -18.16 -1.96 21.96
CA VAL A 173 -18.76 -1.88 20.62
C VAL A 173 -19.24 -3.26 20.14
N PHE A 174 -18.44 -4.31 20.34
CA PHE A 174 -18.83 -5.67 20.01
C PHE A 174 -20.08 -6.13 20.76
N VAL A 175 -20.13 -5.90 22.08
CA VAL A 175 -21.28 -6.25 22.92
C VAL A 175 -22.52 -5.47 22.50
N PHE A 176 -22.39 -4.17 22.20
CA PHE A 176 -23.49 -3.35 21.70
C PHE A 176 -24.05 -3.86 20.37
N LEU A 177 -23.18 -4.14 19.39
CA LEU A 177 -23.60 -4.67 18.08
C LEU A 177 -24.22 -6.07 18.20
N LEU A 178 -23.66 -6.93 19.06
CA LEU A 178 -24.22 -8.26 19.35
C LEU A 178 -25.61 -8.15 19.98
N GLY A 179 -25.80 -7.25 20.94
CA GLY A 179 -27.11 -6.99 21.54
C GLY A 179 -28.13 -6.50 20.51
N LEU A 180 -27.74 -5.56 19.64
CA LEU A 180 -28.61 -5.02 18.59
C LEU A 180 -29.02 -6.08 17.56
N THR A 181 -28.08 -6.93 17.12
CA THR A 181 -28.35 -8.04 16.21
C THR A 181 -29.26 -9.11 16.85
N LEU A 182 -29.01 -9.51 18.10
CA LEU A 182 -29.87 -10.46 18.80
C LEU A 182 -31.27 -9.88 19.05
N GLY A 183 -31.36 -8.62 19.42
CA GLY A 183 -32.63 -7.91 19.64
C GLY A 183 -33.47 -7.81 18.37
N THR A 184 -32.85 -7.47 17.23
CA THR A 184 -33.53 -7.43 15.93
C THR A 184 -34.01 -8.82 15.48
N VAL A 185 -33.18 -9.85 15.61
CA VAL A 185 -33.58 -11.24 15.31
C VAL A 185 -34.76 -11.69 16.18
N TRP A 186 -34.70 -11.40 17.50
CA TRP A 186 -35.78 -11.71 18.42
C TRP A 186 -37.09 -11.01 18.06
N LEU A 187 -37.03 -9.72 17.71
CA LEU A 187 -38.20 -8.93 17.31
C LEU A 187 -38.81 -9.47 16.01
N CYS A 188 -38.00 -9.76 15.00
CA CYS A 188 -38.44 -10.38 13.75
C CYS A 188 -39.10 -11.74 14.01
N GLY A 189 -38.51 -12.59 14.86
CA GLY A 189 -39.11 -13.86 15.26
C GLY A 189 -40.47 -13.70 15.95
N LYS A 190 -40.61 -12.71 16.84
CA LYS A 190 -41.88 -12.38 17.49
C LYS A 190 -42.93 -11.92 16.49
N LEU A 191 -42.58 -11.01 15.57
CA LEU A 191 -43.50 -10.49 14.54
C LEU A 191 -43.96 -11.59 13.59
N LEU A 192 -43.05 -12.45 13.11
CA LEU A 192 -43.40 -13.62 12.31
C LEU A 192 -44.32 -14.58 13.07
N GLY A 193 -44.06 -14.81 14.36
CA GLY A 193 -44.91 -15.62 15.22
C GLY A 193 -46.31 -15.03 15.43
N VAL A 194 -46.44 -13.70 15.54
CA VAL A 194 -47.73 -13.00 15.57
C VAL A 194 -48.45 -13.14 14.23
N MET A 195 -47.77 -12.87 13.12
CA MET A 195 -48.33 -12.97 11.78
C MET A 195 -48.81 -14.39 11.45
N ALA A 196 -48.04 -15.41 11.82
CA ALA A 196 -48.43 -16.81 11.65
C ALA A 196 -49.65 -17.19 12.51
N ARG A 197 -49.79 -16.64 13.72
CA ARG A 197 -50.99 -16.83 14.55
C ARG A 197 -52.21 -16.12 13.94
N TRP A 198 -52.03 -14.90 13.45
CA TRP A 198 -53.09 -14.14 12.77
C TRP A 198 -53.58 -14.85 11.49
N LEU A 199 -52.67 -15.31 10.63
CA LEU A 199 -53.00 -16.07 9.42
C LEU A 199 -53.73 -17.39 9.73
N ARG A 200 -53.33 -18.12 10.78
CA ARG A 200 -54.02 -19.33 11.23
C ARG A 200 -55.42 -19.04 11.80
N GLY A 201 -55.58 -17.93 12.51
CA GLY A 201 -56.89 -17.46 13.00
C GLY A 201 -57.84 -17.08 11.87
N ALA A 202 -57.36 -16.30 10.90
CA ALA A 202 -58.13 -15.93 9.70
C ALA A 202 -58.56 -17.15 8.86
N ARG A 203 -57.70 -18.19 8.78
CA ARG A 203 -58.03 -19.46 8.10
C ARG A 203 -59.11 -20.28 8.82
N LYS A 204 -59.22 -20.18 10.15
CA LYS A 204 -60.28 -20.85 10.93
C LYS A 204 -61.63 -20.16 10.74
N VAL A 205 -61.68 -18.83 10.70
CA VAL A 205 -62.92 -18.05 10.50
C VAL A 205 -63.52 -18.25 9.09
N LYS A 206 -62.70 -18.52 8.07
CA LYS A 206 -63.18 -18.83 6.71
C LYS A 206 -63.78 -20.24 6.53
N LYS A 207 -63.69 -21.12 7.52
CA LYS A 207 -64.18 -22.52 7.45
C LYS A 207 -65.48 -22.77 8.24
N THR A 208 -66.03 -21.73 8.86
CA THR A 208 -67.36 -21.68 9.49
C THR A 208 -68.27 -20.83 8.63
#